data_AF-A0A831NMM8-F1
#
_entry.id   AF-A0A831NMM8-F1
#
_cell.length_a   1.000
_cell.length_b   1.000
_cell.length_c   1.000
_cell.angle_alpha   90.00
_cell.angle_beta   90.00
_cell.angle_gamma   90.00
#
_symmetry.space_group_name_H-M   'P 1'
#
loop_
_entity.id
_entity.type
_entity.pdbx_description
1 polymer ?
#
loop_
_entity_poly.entity_id
_entity_poly.type
_entity_poly.pdbx_seq_one_letter_code
_entity_poly.pdbx_strand_id
1 'polypeptide(L)'
;MHKEIIQLLNEKRLKEAFTQIKEAAATLNNWELKSQIETQQTTYEYMLQYMAMGTQDPQREAIYNQLLCKGYELADKTYFLKEWDKAYGYFADTFRKFAQTPPHSFKELDFMLEAAKRTFDMSQVNKEEAQRIHSYTLHEHTIDELFNKIWVSTQWSEEDYQEARELLFSPSMAANDKAVMISAVTLNLLQLFDSRKFLLLLIAYQQTKEPTVTQRALTGIALA
;
A
#
# COMPACT_ATOMS: atom_id res chain seq x y z
N MET A 1 20.24 -13.15 -3.17
CA MET A 1 19.29 -12.57 -4.15
C MET A 1 18.84 -11.16 -3.79
N HIS A 2 17.95 -10.92 -2.81
CA HIS A 2 17.52 -9.52 -2.52
C HIS A 2 18.69 -8.59 -2.14
N LYS A 3 19.54 -9.00 -1.19
CA LYS A 3 20.77 -8.27 -0.83
C LYS A 3 21.72 -8.01 -2.01
N GLU A 4 21.78 -8.93 -2.98
CA GLU A 4 22.63 -8.79 -4.17
C GLU A 4 22.06 -7.75 -5.14
N ILE A 5 20.74 -7.75 -5.35
CA ILE A 5 20.04 -6.73 -6.14
C ILE A 5 20.24 -5.35 -5.49
N ILE A 6 20.09 -5.25 -4.17
CA ILE A 6 20.32 -4.00 -3.42
C ILE A 6 21.78 -3.54 -3.56
N GLN A 7 22.75 -4.45 -3.51
CA GLN A 7 24.15 -4.12 -3.75
C GLN A 7 24.37 -3.58 -5.17
N LEU A 8 23.78 -4.19 -6.20
CA LEU A 8 23.88 -3.71 -7.59
C LEU A 8 23.27 -2.31 -7.75
N LEU A 9 22.15 -2.03 -7.09
CA LEU A 9 21.54 -0.70 -7.08
C LEU A 9 22.44 0.32 -6.38
N ASN A 10 23.05 -0.03 -5.24
CA ASN A 10 24.02 0.82 -4.55
C ASN A 10 25.26 1.11 -5.41
N GLU A 11 25.72 0.11 -6.16
CA GLU A 11 26.83 0.23 -7.13
C GLU A 11 26.41 0.93 -8.43
N LYS A 12 25.17 1.41 -8.56
CA LYS A 12 24.66 2.11 -9.75
C LYS A 12 24.61 1.23 -11.02
N ARG A 13 24.57 -0.09 -10.85
CA ARG A 13 24.56 -1.10 -11.94
C ARG A 13 23.12 -1.47 -12.33
N LEU A 14 22.37 -0.49 -12.84
CA LEU A 14 20.93 -0.62 -13.14
C LEU A 14 20.59 -1.76 -14.10
N LYS A 15 21.39 -1.98 -15.15
CA LYS A 15 21.15 -3.06 -16.13
C LYS A 15 21.10 -4.42 -15.44
N GLU A 16 22.09 -4.70 -14.62
CA GLU A 16 22.22 -5.99 -13.93
C GLU A 16 21.17 -6.14 -12.85
N ALA A 17 20.90 -5.07 -12.11
CA ALA A 17 19.84 -5.04 -11.11
C ALA A 17 18.48 -5.40 -11.74
N PHE A 18 18.09 -4.74 -12.83
CA PHE A 18 16.81 -5.03 -13.49
C PHE A 18 16.76 -6.44 -14.08
N THR A 19 17.86 -6.97 -14.62
CA THR A 19 17.92 -8.36 -15.08
C THR A 19 17.65 -9.33 -13.93
N GLN A 20 18.30 -9.15 -12.78
CA GLN A 20 18.06 -10.01 -11.62
C GLN A 20 16.64 -9.84 -11.04
N ILE A 21 16.09 -8.62 -11.02
CA ILE A 21 14.70 -8.39 -10.61
C ILE A 21 13.75 -9.12 -11.56
N LYS A 22 13.99 -9.06 -12.88
CA LYS A 22 13.19 -9.76 -13.90
C LYS A 22 13.24 -11.28 -13.71
N GLU A 23 14.42 -11.84 -13.48
CA GLU A 23 14.60 -13.28 -13.19
C GLU A 23 13.86 -13.69 -11.92
N ALA A 24 13.97 -12.90 -10.85
CA ALA A 24 13.25 -13.15 -9.60
C ALA A 24 11.73 -13.06 -9.77
N ALA A 25 11.24 -12.11 -10.58
CA ALA A 25 9.83 -11.94 -10.89
C ALA A 25 9.29 -13.01 -11.85
N ALA A 26 10.15 -13.70 -12.61
CA ALA A 26 9.72 -14.70 -13.59
C ALA A 26 8.88 -15.82 -12.95
N THR A 27 9.23 -16.22 -11.72
CA THR A 27 8.52 -17.25 -10.96
C THR A 27 7.19 -16.78 -10.36
N LEU A 28 6.90 -15.48 -10.38
CA LEU A 28 5.65 -14.91 -9.85
C LEU A 28 4.59 -14.83 -10.95
N ASN A 29 3.34 -15.12 -10.60
CA ASN A 29 2.19 -14.91 -11.49
C ASN A 29 1.65 -13.46 -11.38
N ASN A 30 2.52 -12.47 -11.57
CA ASN A 30 2.16 -11.05 -11.50
C ASN A 30 2.58 -10.34 -12.79
N TRP A 31 1.64 -10.18 -13.72
CA TRP A 31 1.87 -9.57 -15.04
C TRP A 31 2.18 -8.07 -14.92
N GLU A 32 1.57 -7.39 -13.96
CA GLU A 32 1.74 -5.95 -13.74
C GLU A 32 3.17 -5.65 -13.31
N LEU A 33 3.70 -6.41 -12.33
CA LEU A 33 5.10 -6.32 -11.91
C LEU A 33 6.06 -6.54 -13.09
N LYS A 34 5.82 -7.59 -13.88
CA LYS A 34 6.66 -7.92 -15.05
C LYS A 34 6.65 -6.76 -16.07
N SER A 35 5.48 -6.21 -16.36
CA SER A 35 5.33 -5.06 -17.25
C SER A 35 6.03 -3.79 -16.73
N GLN A 36 5.92 -3.51 -15.42
CA GLN A 36 6.63 -2.38 -14.80
C GLN A 36 8.16 -2.54 -14.92
N ILE A 37 8.70 -3.73 -14.66
CA ILE A 37 10.14 -4.02 -14.81
C ILE A 37 10.60 -3.78 -16.26
N GLU A 38 9.85 -4.31 -17.23
CA GLU A 38 10.17 -4.15 -18.66
C GLU A 38 10.11 -2.69 -19.12
N THR A 39 9.16 -1.93 -18.60
CA THR A 39 9.06 -0.49 -18.85
C THR A 39 10.32 0.23 -18.36
N GLN A 40 10.76 -0.04 -17.12
CA GLN A 40 11.98 0.60 -16.59
C GLN A 40 13.26 0.17 -17.33
N GLN A 41 13.36 -1.10 -17.74
CA GLN A 41 14.46 -1.57 -18.59
C GLN A 41 14.51 -0.81 -19.91
N THR A 42 13.36 -0.68 -20.57
CA THR A 42 13.23 0.04 -21.85
C THR A 42 13.60 1.52 -21.69
N THR A 43 13.13 2.18 -20.63
CA THR A 43 13.50 3.57 -20.32
C THR A 43 15.01 3.73 -20.11
N TYR A 44 15.65 2.80 -19.39
CA TYR A 44 17.10 2.81 -19.20
C TYR A 44 17.86 2.58 -20.52
N GLU A 45 17.39 1.69 -21.38
CA GLU A 45 17.97 1.45 -22.71
C GLU A 45 17.88 2.69 -23.60
N TYR A 46 16.73 3.37 -23.65
CA TYR A 46 16.60 4.62 -24.39
C TYR A 46 17.55 5.69 -23.87
N MET A 47 17.68 5.83 -22.55
CA MET A 47 18.63 6.77 -21.95
C MET A 47 20.08 6.48 -22.41
N LEU A 48 20.49 5.21 -22.47
CA LEU A 48 21.81 4.82 -23.00
C LEU A 48 21.98 5.11 -24.49
N GLN A 49 20.93 4.88 -25.29
CA GLN A 49 20.95 5.18 -26.73
C GLN A 49 21.12 6.67 -26.99
N TYR A 50 20.38 7.54 -26.28
CA TYR A 50 20.53 8.99 -26.39
C TYR A 50 21.93 9.47 -25.97
N MET A 51 22.54 8.83 -24.96
CA MET A 51 23.93 9.10 -24.59
C MET A 51 24.91 8.73 -25.70
N ALA A 52 24.72 7.57 -26.34
CA ALA A 52 25.57 7.12 -27.45
C ALA A 52 25.46 8.04 -28.67
N MET A 53 24.29 8.66 -28.90
CA MET A 53 24.07 9.65 -29.96
C MET A 53 24.63 11.05 -29.64
N GLY A 54 25.22 11.25 -28.45
CA GLY A 54 25.80 12.52 -28.03
C GLY A 54 24.79 13.59 -27.62
N THR A 55 23.50 13.23 -27.44
CA THR A 55 22.46 14.16 -27.00
C THR A 55 22.69 14.56 -25.55
N GLN A 56 22.90 15.85 -25.29
CA GLN A 56 22.90 16.38 -23.92
C GLN A 56 21.47 16.62 -23.47
N ASP A 57 20.92 15.68 -22.71
CA ASP A 57 19.63 15.82 -22.05
C ASP A 57 19.83 16.40 -20.63
N PRO A 58 19.33 17.62 -20.34
CA PRO A 58 19.39 18.22 -19.01
C PRO A 58 18.66 17.42 -17.93
N GLN A 59 17.67 16.61 -18.30
CA GLN A 59 16.88 15.79 -17.35
C GLN A 59 17.50 14.42 -17.08
N ARG A 60 18.63 14.08 -17.70
CA ARG A 60 19.28 12.77 -17.58
C ARG A 60 19.48 12.32 -16.14
N GLU A 61 19.99 13.19 -15.30
CA GLU A 61 20.26 12.85 -13.89
C GLU A 61 18.95 12.58 -13.13
N ALA A 62 17.89 13.36 -13.41
CA ALA A 62 16.58 13.13 -12.82
C ALA A 62 15.98 11.79 -13.25
N ILE A 63 16.05 11.45 -14.55
CA ILE A 63 15.59 10.17 -15.08
C ILE A 63 16.38 9.01 -14.46
N TYR A 64 17.71 9.15 -14.36
CA TYR A 64 18.57 8.14 -13.75
C TYR A 64 18.20 7.90 -12.28
N ASN A 65 18.00 8.97 -11.51
CA ASN A 65 17.60 8.86 -10.10
C ASN A 65 16.20 8.25 -9.95
N GLN A 66 15.26 8.58 -10.84
CA GLN A 66 13.94 7.94 -10.87
C GLN A 66 14.04 6.44 -11.15
N LEU A 67 14.86 6.04 -12.12
CA LEU A 67 15.12 4.63 -12.41
C LEU A 67 15.74 3.90 -11.22
N LEU A 68 16.64 4.55 -10.48
CA LEU A 68 17.23 3.99 -9.28
C LEU A 68 16.19 3.79 -8.18
N CYS A 69 15.36 4.80 -7.90
CA CYS A 69 14.26 4.69 -6.94
C CYS A 69 13.28 3.58 -7.34
N LYS A 70 12.89 3.50 -8.61
CA LYS A 70 12.03 2.42 -9.12
C LYS A 70 12.70 1.06 -9.06
N GLY A 71 14.02 0.98 -9.23
CA GLY A 71 14.79 -0.25 -9.02
C GLY A 71 14.63 -0.79 -7.60
N TYR A 72 14.76 0.07 -6.58
CA TYR A 72 14.52 -0.31 -5.18
C TYR A 72 13.08 -0.74 -4.93
N GLU A 73 12.10 0.07 -5.36
CA GLU A 73 10.68 -0.25 -5.19
C GLU A 73 10.30 -1.61 -5.82
N LEU A 74 10.79 -1.88 -7.04
CA LEU A 74 10.52 -3.13 -7.75
C LEU A 74 11.25 -4.32 -7.12
N ALA A 75 12.47 -4.15 -6.61
CA ALA A 75 13.20 -5.19 -5.90
C ALA A 75 12.46 -5.60 -4.62
N ASP A 76 12.02 -4.62 -3.82
CA ASP A 76 11.29 -4.86 -2.58
C ASP A 76 9.92 -5.48 -2.85
N LYS A 77 9.18 -4.97 -3.85
CA LYS A 77 7.90 -5.58 -4.29
C LYS A 77 8.07 -7.03 -4.70
N THR A 78 9.09 -7.32 -5.51
CA THR A 78 9.35 -8.68 -6.01
C THR A 78 9.68 -9.63 -4.86
N TYR A 79 10.50 -9.17 -3.91
CA TYR A 79 10.86 -9.97 -2.75
C TYR A 79 9.65 -10.21 -1.83
N PHE A 80 8.89 -9.16 -1.52
CA PHE A 80 7.68 -9.25 -0.72
C PHE A 80 6.68 -10.26 -1.29
N LEU A 81 6.40 -10.18 -2.60
CA LEU A 81 5.49 -11.11 -3.27
C LEU A 81 5.99 -12.56 -3.20
N LYS A 82 7.30 -12.76 -3.34
CA LYS A 82 7.91 -14.09 -3.29
C LYS A 82 7.89 -14.70 -1.90
N GLU A 83 8.13 -13.89 -0.87
CA GLU A 83 8.08 -14.30 0.53
C GLU A 83 6.67 -14.82 0.88
N TRP A 84 5.64 -14.07 0.49
CA TRP A 84 4.26 -14.35 0.88
C TRP A 84 3.50 -15.32 -0.03
N ASP A 85 4.03 -15.63 -1.22
CA ASP A 85 3.46 -16.63 -2.14
C ASP A 85 3.30 -18.00 -1.44
N LYS A 86 4.33 -18.43 -0.71
CA LYS A 86 4.41 -19.78 -0.09
C LYS A 86 4.48 -19.78 1.43
N ALA A 87 4.47 -18.62 2.07
CA ALA A 87 4.46 -18.53 3.52
C ALA A 87 3.15 -19.07 4.13
N TYR A 88 3.19 -19.42 5.41
CA TYR A 88 2.03 -19.84 6.18
C TYR A 88 1.65 -18.80 7.23
N GLY A 89 0.40 -18.82 7.66
CA GLY A 89 -0.11 -17.97 8.73
C GLY A 89 -1.06 -16.89 8.24
N TYR A 90 -1.71 -16.24 9.21
CA TYR A 90 -2.84 -15.34 8.96
C TYR A 90 -2.55 -14.25 7.92
N PHE A 91 -1.35 -13.65 7.95
CA PHE A 91 -0.93 -12.66 6.97
C PHE A 91 -0.90 -13.25 5.54
N ALA A 92 -0.17 -14.35 5.35
CA ALA A 92 0.00 -15.00 4.04
C ALA A 92 -1.33 -15.50 3.49
N ASP A 93 -2.18 -16.06 4.34
CA ASP A 93 -3.51 -16.54 3.97
C ASP A 93 -4.44 -15.39 3.54
N THR A 94 -4.42 -14.28 4.28
CA THR A 94 -5.21 -13.08 3.97
C THR A 94 -4.71 -12.41 2.68
N PHE A 95 -3.39 -12.29 2.51
CA PHE A 95 -2.75 -11.79 1.30
C PHE A 95 -3.19 -12.58 0.06
N ARG A 96 -3.11 -13.92 0.11
CA ARG A 96 -3.55 -14.80 -0.98
C ARG A 96 -5.05 -14.73 -1.23
N LYS A 97 -5.86 -14.67 -0.15
CA LYS A 97 -7.31 -14.52 -0.25
C LYS A 97 -7.66 -13.26 -1.03
N PHE A 98 -7.04 -12.13 -0.71
CA PHE A 98 -7.30 -10.85 -1.40
C PHE A 98 -6.77 -10.78 -2.83
N ALA A 99 -5.75 -11.57 -3.17
CA ALA A 99 -5.34 -11.73 -4.56
C ALA A 99 -6.38 -12.48 -5.42
N GLN A 100 -7.15 -13.40 -4.82
CA GLN A 100 -8.19 -14.18 -5.51
C GLN A 100 -9.57 -13.53 -5.45
N THR A 101 -9.89 -12.91 -4.32
CA THR A 101 -11.15 -12.22 -4.06
C THR A 101 -10.81 -10.84 -3.50
N PRO A 102 -10.69 -9.83 -4.37
CA PRO A 102 -10.36 -8.49 -3.96
C PRO A 102 -11.31 -8.00 -2.86
N PRO A 103 -10.77 -7.37 -1.79
CA PRO A 103 -11.61 -6.75 -0.77
C PRO A 103 -12.32 -5.54 -1.35
N HIS A 104 -13.34 -5.06 -0.63
CA HIS A 104 -14.04 -3.83 -0.96
C HIS A 104 -13.06 -2.66 -1.11
N SER A 105 -13.37 -1.75 -2.04
CA SER A 105 -12.69 -0.45 -2.18
C SER A 105 -12.83 0.39 -0.91
N PHE A 106 -11.99 1.41 -0.73
CA PHE A 106 -12.11 2.26 0.46
C PHE A 106 -13.44 3.03 0.47
N LYS A 107 -13.98 3.38 -0.71
CA LYS A 107 -15.31 3.98 -0.84
C LYS A 107 -16.45 3.02 -0.45
N GLU A 108 -16.37 1.76 -0.86
CA GLU A 108 -17.36 0.76 -0.45
C GLU A 108 -17.32 0.51 1.06
N LEU A 109 -16.12 0.47 1.65
CA LEU A 109 -15.97 0.39 3.12
C LEU A 109 -16.58 1.60 3.82
N ASP A 110 -16.40 2.83 3.30
CA ASP A 110 -17.07 4.03 3.84
C ASP A 110 -18.59 3.88 3.81
N PHE A 111 -19.15 3.44 2.68
CA PHE A 111 -20.59 3.22 2.54
C PHE A 111 -21.12 2.17 3.54
N MET A 112 -20.37 1.09 3.77
CA MET A 112 -20.72 0.07 4.76
C MET A 112 -20.69 0.62 6.20
N LEU A 113 -19.69 1.46 6.53
CA LEU A 113 -19.63 2.13 7.83
C LEU A 113 -20.79 3.11 8.03
N GLU A 114 -21.17 3.86 6.99
CA GLU A 114 -22.37 4.71 7.02
C GLU A 114 -23.63 3.89 7.26
N ALA A 115 -23.78 2.76 6.55
CA ALA A 115 -24.93 1.89 6.70
C ALA A 115 -25.02 1.30 8.12
N ALA A 116 -23.89 0.86 8.68
CA ALA A 116 -23.81 0.37 10.06
C ALA A 116 -24.25 1.46 11.06
N LYS A 117 -23.73 2.68 10.91
CA LYS A 117 -24.07 3.82 11.77
C LYS A 117 -25.55 4.19 11.68
N ARG A 118 -26.13 4.26 10.47
CA ARG A 118 -27.56 4.54 10.28
C ARG A 118 -28.45 3.47 10.90
N THR A 119 -28.07 2.20 10.74
CA THR A 119 -28.80 1.07 11.33
C THR A 119 -28.76 1.13 12.85
N PHE A 120 -27.59 1.48 13.41
CA PHE A 120 -27.44 1.69 14.84
C PHE A 120 -28.36 2.81 15.34
N ASP A 121 -28.35 3.98 14.70
CA ASP A 121 -29.18 5.12 15.10
C ASP A 121 -30.68 4.78 15.06
N MET A 122 -31.15 4.10 14.00
CA MET A 122 -32.54 3.66 13.87
C MET A 122 -32.95 2.66 14.96
N SER A 123 -32.05 1.73 15.29
CA SER A 123 -32.32 0.72 16.30
C SER A 123 -32.44 1.29 17.72
N GLN A 124 -31.81 2.44 18.00
CA GLN A 124 -31.99 3.17 19.27
C GLN A 124 -33.38 3.80 19.36
N VAL A 125 -33.91 4.31 18.25
CA VAL A 125 -35.25 4.88 18.17
C VAL A 125 -36.31 3.79 18.33
N ASN A 126 -36.15 2.67 17.62
CA ASN A 126 -37.15 1.59 17.61
C ASN A 126 -36.99 0.60 18.78
N LYS A 127 -35.91 0.70 19.57
CA LYS A 127 -35.53 -0.26 20.63
C LYS A 127 -35.40 -1.70 20.13
N GLU A 128 -34.98 -1.88 18.88
CA GLU A 128 -34.84 -3.19 18.24
C GLU A 128 -33.45 -3.79 18.49
N GLU A 129 -33.38 -4.79 19.36
CA GLU A 129 -32.11 -5.40 19.75
C GLU A 129 -31.41 -6.17 18.63
N ALA A 130 -32.18 -6.85 17.76
CA ALA A 130 -31.63 -7.55 16.61
C ALA A 130 -30.92 -6.58 15.63
N GLN A 131 -31.50 -5.41 15.37
CA GLN A 131 -30.88 -4.40 14.51
C GLN A 131 -29.62 -3.81 15.15
N ARG A 132 -29.61 -3.60 16.48
CA ARG A 132 -28.40 -3.18 17.21
C ARG A 132 -27.27 -4.18 17.02
N ILE A 133 -27.52 -5.47 17.29
CA ILE A 133 -26.51 -6.52 17.13
C ILE A 133 -25.99 -6.53 15.69
N HIS A 134 -26.90 -6.49 14.69
CA HIS A 134 -26.51 -6.45 13.29
C HIS A 134 -25.61 -5.25 12.94
N SER A 135 -25.93 -4.06 13.43
CA SER A 135 -25.13 -2.86 13.19
C SER A 135 -23.72 -2.95 13.76
N TYR A 136 -23.55 -3.54 14.95
CA TYR A 136 -22.24 -3.75 15.56
C TYR A 136 -21.42 -4.78 14.77
N THR A 137 -22.02 -5.91 14.42
CA THR A 137 -21.35 -6.95 13.64
C THR A 137 -20.94 -6.45 12.26
N LEU A 138 -21.77 -5.63 11.60
CA LEU A 138 -21.40 -5.01 10.34
C LEU A 138 -20.21 -4.06 10.50
N HIS A 139 -20.25 -3.16 11.50
CA HIS A 139 -19.14 -2.24 11.78
C HIS A 139 -17.84 -2.99 12.06
N GLU A 140 -17.87 -3.99 12.95
CA GLU A 140 -16.69 -4.81 13.29
C GLU A 140 -16.09 -5.48 12.06
N HIS A 141 -16.91 -6.15 11.24
CA HIS A 141 -16.44 -6.78 10.01
C HIS A 141 -15.87 -5.77 9.00
N THR A 142 -16.47 -4.59 8.87
CA THR A 142 -15.96 -3.54 7.97
C THR A 142 -14.61 -3.01 8.43
N ILE A 143 -14.41 -2.83 9.75
CA ILE A 143 -13.12 -2.39 10.30
C ILE A 143 -12.05 -3.48 10.20
N ASP A 144 -12.41 -4.75 10.42
CA ASP A 144 -11.50 -5.88 10.22
C ASP A 144 -11.06 -6.01 8.76
N GLU A 145 -12.00 -5.84 7.82
CA GLU A 145 -11.68 -5.84 6.39
C GLU A 145 -10.80 -4.65 6.02
N LEU A 146 -11.11 -3.44 6.51
CA LEU A 146 -10.28 -2.24 6.32
C LEU A 146 -8.86 -2.47 6.81
N PHE A 147 -8.69 -2.98 8.04
CA PHE A 147 -7.38 -3.27 8.62
C PHE A 147 -6.61 -4.24 7.72
N ASN A 148 -7.22 -5.37 7.39
CA ASN A 148 -6.58 -6.40 6.58
C ASN A 148 -6.24 -5.90 5.18
N LYS A 149 -7.14 -5.16 4.53
CA LYS A 149 -6.94 -4.60 3.18
C LYS A 149 -5.66 -3.77 3.15
N ILE A 150 -5.47 -2.91 4.15
CA ILE A 150 -4.28 -2.07 4.26
C ILE A 150 -3.06 -2.91 4.62
N TRP A 151 -3.18 -3.72 5.66
CA TRP A 151 -2.05 -4.42 6.27
C TRP A 151 -1.35 -5.37 5.29
N VAL A 152 -2.10 -6.10 4.46
CA VAL A 152 -1.52 -7.05 3.49
C VAL A 152 -1.28 -6.43 2.11
N SER A 153 -1.65 -5.16 1.87
CA SER A 153 -1.52 -4.56 0.54
C SER A 153 -0.06 -4.40 0.09
N THR A 154 0.17 -4.53 -1.22
CA THR A 154 1.40 -4.03 -1.87
C THR A 154 1.34 -2.51 -2.00
N GLN A 155 2.15 -1.90 -2.88
CA GLN A 155 2.11 -0.46 -3.12
C GLN A 155 0.69 0.01 -3.48
N TRP A 156 0.33 1.20 -2.99
CA TRP A 156 -0.95 1.83 -3.32
C TRP A 156 -0.85 2.51 -4.67
N SER A 157 -1.93 2.43 -5.45
CA SER A 157 -2.14 3.29 -6.59
C SER A 157 -2.46 4.72 -6.14
N GLU A 158 -2.52 5.66 -7.09
CA GLU A 158 -3.00 7.01 -6.77
C GLU A 158 -4.47 6.99 -6.35
N GLU A 159 -5.29 6.12 -6.96
CA GLU A 159 -6.69 5.95 -6.61
C GLU A 159 -6.84 5.43 -5.18
N ASP A 160 -6.13 4.36 -4.81
CA ASP A 160 -6.13 3.81 -3.45
C ASP A 160 -5.81 4.89 -2.41
N TYR A 161 -4.79 5.72 -2.69
CA TYR A 161 -4.39 6.79 -1.80
C TYR A 161 -5.48 7.87 -1.65
N GLN A 162 -6.09 8.32 -2.75
CA GLN A 162 -7.14 9.33 -2.68
C GLN A 162 -8.35 8.80 -1.91
N GLU A 163 -8.79 7.57 -2.18
CA GLU A 163 -9.94 7.00 -1.46
C GLU A 163 -9.63 6.74 0.02
N ALA A 164 -8.44 6.24 0.36
CA ALA A 164 -8.01 6.07 1.74
C ALA A 164 -7.94 7.40 2.48
N ARG A 165 -7.48 8.45 1.81
CA ARG A 165 -7.45 9.81 2.37
C ARG A 165 -8.86 10.36 2.58
N GLU A 166 -9.76 10.18 1.63
CA GLU A 166 -11.17 10.56 1.77
C GLU A 166 -11.83 9.84 2.96
N LEU A 167 -11.66 8.52 3.05
CA LEU A 167 -12.14 7.70 4.15
C LEU A 167 -11.62 8.19 5.51
N LEU A 168 -10.32 8.49 5.63
CA LEU A 168 -9.72 8.98 6.88
C LEU A 168 -10.42 10.23 7.44
N PHE A 169 -10.94 11.09 6.57
CA PHE A 169 -11.66 12.32 6.94
C PHE A 169 -13.18 12.17 6.87
N SER A 170 -13.69 10.99 6.53
CA SER A 170 -15.13 10.72 6.45
C SER A 170 -15.82 10.88 7.82
N PRO A 171 -17.04 11.46 7.86
CA PRO A 171 -17.87 11.50 9.07
C PRO A 171 -18.30 10.11 9.60
N SER A 172 -18.16 9.08 8.78
CA SER A 172 -18.45 7.68 9.12
C SER A 172 -17.38 7.09 10.05
N MET A 173 -16.15 7.60 9.97
CA MET A 173 -15.01 7.09 10.72
C MET A 173 -14.94 7.70 12.12
N ALA A 174 -15.12 6.87 13.15
CA ALA A 174 -14.86 7.28 14.52
C ALA A 174 -13.35 7.41 14.78
N ALA A 175 -12.98 8.12 15.85
CA ALA A 175 -11.57 8.33 16.21
C ALA A 175 -10.78 7.01 16.39
N ASN A 176 -11.45 5.97 16.91
CA ASN A 176 -10.84 4.65 17.09
C ASN A 176 -10.67 3.92 15.75
N ASP A 177 -11.63 4.04 14.83
CA ASP A 177 -11.56 3.43 13.50
C ASP A 177 -10.42 4.03 12.68
N LYS A 178 -10.27 5.36 12.73
CA LYS A 178 -9.11 6.07 12.16
C LYS A 178 -7.81 5.57 12.77
N ALA A 179 -7.78 5.39 14.09
CA ALA A 179 -6.60 4.87 14.78
C ALA A 179 -6.24 3.43 14.34
N VAL A 180 -7.23 2.56 14.09
CA VAL A 180 -7.03 1.22 13.53
C VAL A 180 -6.45 1.33 12.11
N MET A 181 -7.03 2.16 11.26
CA MET A 181 -6.54 2.43 9.90
C MET A 181 -5.07 2.86 9.89
N ILE A 182 -4.70 3.84 10.72
CA ILE A 182 -3.31 4.33 10.84
C ILE A 182 -2.36 3.26 11.39
N SER A 183 -2.84 2.40 12.30
CA SER A 183 -2.06 1.27 12.80
C SER A 183 -1.78 0.25 11.68
N ALA A 184 -2.78 -0.06 10.85
CA ALA A 184 -2.62 -0.95 9.70
C ALA A 184 -1.61 -0.39 8.69
N VAL A 185 -1.67 0.92 8.40
CA VAL A 185 -0.70 1.60 7.53
C VAL A 185 0.71 1.48 8.08
N THR A 186 0.88 1.73 9.38
CA THR A 186 2.17 1.62 10.06
C THR A 186 2.73 0.21 9.97
N LEU A 187 1.92 -0.81 10.29
CA LEU A 187 2.36 -2.21 10.23
C LEU A 187 2.73 -2.65 8.82
N ASN A 188 2.01 -2.16 7.81
CA ASN A 188 2.34 -2.44 6.41
C ASN A 188 3.66 -1.78 5.99
N LEU A 189 3.89 -0.51 6.36
CA LEU A 189 5.13 0.22 6.03
C LEU A 189 6.38 -0.45 6.59
N LEU A 190 6.27 -1.11 7.75
CA LEU A 190 7.36 -1.89 8.34
C LEU A 190 7.72 -3.15 7.54
N GLN A 191 6.83 -3.60 6.67
CA GLN A 191 7.04 -4.79 5.83
C GLN A 191 7.40 -4.43 4.39
N LEU A 192 6.73 -3.43 3.82
CA LEU A 192 6.95 -2.94 2.46
C LEU A 192 6.72 -1.44 2.45
N PHE A 193 7.81 -0.69 2.28
CA PHE A 193 7.72 0.77 2.21
C PHE A 193 6.93 1.21 0.98
N ASP A 194 6.05 2.20 1.18
CA ASP A 194 5.25 2.83 0.15
C ASP A 194 5.09 4.32 0.46
N SER A 195 5.46 5.17 -0.49
CA SER A 195 5.49 6.61 -0.29
C SER A 195 4.11 7.23 -0.08
N ARG A 196 3.05 6.66 -0.66
CA ARG A 196 1.67 7.17 -0.51
C ARG A 196 1.10 6.83 0.87
N LYS A 197 1.36 5.63 1.38
CA LYS A 197 1.05 5.24 2.77
C LYS A 197 1.78 6.11 3.78
N PHE A 198 3.07 6.39 3.54
CA PHE A 198 3.84 7.30 4.39
C PHE A 198 3.26 8.73 4.35
N LEU A 199 2.89 9.21 3.16
CA LEU A 199 2.21 10.50 3.01
C LEU A 199 0.88 10.55 3.76
N LEU A 200 0.09 9.46 3.76
CA LEU A 200 -1.14 9.37 4.54
C LEU A 200 -0.87 9.52 6.05
N LEU A 201 0.23 8.95 6.58
CA LEU A 201 0.62 9.18 7.98
C LEU A 201 0.93 10.65 8.28
N LEU A 202 1.66 11.32 7.38
CA LEU A 202 1.95 12.76 7.52
C LEU A 202 0.67 13.59 7.53
N ILE A 203 -0.25 13.29 6.61
CA ILE A 203 -1.56 13.95 6.52
C ILE A 203 -2.39 13.69 7.78
N ALA A 204 -2.41 12.46 8.27
CA ALA A 204 -3.11 12.09 9.50
C ALA A 204 -2.55 12.88 10.71
N TYR A 205 -1.22 12.94 10.86
CA TYR A 205 -0.57 13.69 11.93
C TYR A 205 -0.88 15.19 11.88
N GLN A 206 -0.87 15.79 10.68
CA GLN A 206 -1.04 17.24 10.51
C GLN A 206 -2.49 17.71 10.57
N GLN A 207 -3.43 16.91 10.05
CA GLN A 207 -4.79 17.39 9.77
C GLN A 207 -5.86 16.79 10.70
N THR A 208 -5.57 15.69 11.42
CA THR A 208 -6.49 15.14 12.41
C THR A 208 -6.33 15.85 13.77
N LYS A 209 -7.41 15.91 14.55
CA LYS A 209 -7.40 16.59 15.86
C LYS A 209 -7.39 15.60 17.02
N GLU A 210 -7.73 14.36 16.74
CA GLU A 210 -7.89 13.29 17.72
C GLU A 210 -6.50 12.80 18.20
N PRO A 211 -6.18 12.91 19.51
CA PRO A 211 -4.88 12.49 20.03
C PRO A 211 -4.55 11.02 19.74
N THR A 212 -5.56 10.14 19.74
CA THR A 212 -5.41 8.71 19.46
C THR A 212 -4.93 8.43 18.04
N VAL A 213 -5.26 9.29 17.09
CA VAL A 213 -4.87 9.19 15.68
C VAL A 213 -3.50 9.82 15.47
N THR A 214 -3.31 11.04 15.96
CA THR A 214 -2.03 11.78 15.81
C THR A 214 -0.86 11.07 16.47
N GLN A 215 -1.02 10.48 17.66
CA GLN A 215 0.03 9.71 18.33
C GLN A 215 0.44 8.46 17.54
N ARG A 216 -0.53 7.74 16.97
CA ARG A 216 -0.25 6.57 16.13
C ARG A 216 0.41 6.96 14.81
N ALA A 217 -0.04 8.05 14.20
CA ALA A 217 0.57 8.58 12.98
C ALA A 217 2.03 8.97 13.23
N LEU A 218 2.30 9.71 14.32
CA LEU A 218 3.66 10.08 14.72
C LEU A 218 4.53 8.85 14.98
N THR A 219 3.97 7.84 15.66
CA THR A 219 4.69 6.58 15.91
C THR A 219 5.02 5.87 14.60
N GLY A 220 4.08 5.79 13.66
CA GLY A 220 4.32 5.20 12.34
C GLY A 220 5.37 5.97 11.55
N ILE A 221 5.35 7.30 11.58
CA ILE A 221 6.37 8.15 10.95
C ILE A 221 7.76 7.90 11.53
N ALA A 222 7.86 7.67 12.84
CA ALA A 222 9.14 7.43 13.50
C ALA A 222 9.72 6.02 13.26
N LEU A 223 8.87 5.05 12.94
CA LEU A 223 9.25 3.65 12.77
C LEU A 223 9.47 3.25 11.29
N ALA A 224 8.76 3.88 10.36
CA ALA A 224 8.87 3.64 8.92
C ALA A 224 10.13 4.28 8.33
#